data_AF-A0A7G1I635-F1
#
_entry.id   AF-A0A7G1I635-F1
#
_cell.length_a   1.000
_cell.length_b   1.000
_cell.length_c   1.000
_cell.angle_alpha   90.00
_cell.angle_beta   90.00
_cell.angle_gamma   90.00
#
_symmetry.space_group_name_H-M   'P 1'
#
loop_
_entity.id
_entity.type
_entity.pdbx_description
1 polymer ?
#
loop_
_entity_poly.entity_id
_entity_poly.type
_entity_poly.pdbx_seq_one_letter_code
_entity_poly.pdbx_strand_id
1 'polypeptide(L)'
;MIRVEPRAGRRDALPLPLIASYLDRYGIRTDNIRIINNEKITGIGQTWIALTVSAIANLAALQARAAHIPLDQTTHVVARRLADHLHELGWTTRVARPGDLPQFGAGTGRETWRAVVRNDGVDYLAAYRIDITDELPDVFTQIRSHPVAESWVVLEIARAATGFSLGAACVFRTAAMPRRRAPWPA
;
A
#
# COMPACT_ATOMS: atom_id res chain seq x y z
N MET A 1 9.37 2.64 2.84
CA MET A 1 8.08 3.18 2.36
C MET A 1 8.23 4.65 2.03
N ILE A 2 7.40 5.17 1.14
CA ILE A 2 7.37 6.57 0.71
C ILE A 2 5.97 7.10 1.01
N ARG A 3 5.84 8.23 1.69
CA ARG A 3 4.57 8.95 1.80
C ARG A 3 4.43 9.89 0.62
N VAL A 4 3.24 9.92 0.03
CA VAL A 4 2.93 10.66 -1.18
C VAL A 4 1.72 11.52 -0.95
N GLU A 5 1.82 12.79 -1.32
CA GLU A 5 0.76 13.78 -1.23
C GLU A 5 0.65 14.55 -2.54
N PRO A 6 -0.57 14.78 -3.06
CA PRO A 6 -0.75 15.66 -4.19
C PRO A 6 -0.27 17.06 -3.82
N ARG A 7 0.46 17.71 -4.72
CA ARG A 7 0.82 19.12 -4.55
C ARG A 7 -0.45 19.96 -4.72
N ALA A 8 -0.57 21.06 -3.97
CA ALA A 8 -1.78 21.90 -3.98
C ALA A 8 -2.25 22.23 -5.40
N GLY A 9 -3.55 22.01 -5.69
CA GLY A 9 -4.15 22.21 -7.00
C GLY A 9 -4.10 21.01 -7.95
N ARG A 10 -3.34 19.95 -7.62
CA ARG A 10 -3.27 18.72 -8.42
C ARG A 10 -4.32 17.70 -8.00
N ARG A 11 -5.08 17.20 -8.98
CA ARG A 11 -6.05 16.09 -8.82
C ARG A 11 -5.71 14.87 -9.67
N ASP A 12 -4.52 14.81 -10.23
CA ASP A 12 -4.11 13.73 -11.11
C ASP A 12 -4.03 12.40 -10.35
N ALA A 13 -4.35 11.31 -11.03
CA ALA A 13 -4.11 9.96 -10.51
C ALA A 13 -2.60 9.71 -10.36
N LEU A 14 -2.22 8.86 -9.39
CA LEU A 14 -0.84 8.40 -9.26
C LEU A 14 -0.36 7.77 -10.58
N PRO A 15 0.89 8.01 -11.00
CA PRO A 15 1.43 7.47 -12.26
C PRO A 15 1.75 5.98 -12.10
N LEU A 16 0.71 5.13 -12.15
CA LEU A 16 0.83 3.68 -11.97
C LEU A 16 1.86 3.02 -12.91
N PRO A 17 1.98 3.39 -14.21
CA PRO A 17 3.01 2.81 -15.08
C PRO A 17 4.43 3.11 -14.61
N LEU A 18 4.69 4.33 -14.11
CA LEU A 18 6.00 4.66 -13.53
C LEU A 18 6.26 3.81 -12.29
N ILE A 19 5.28 3.74 -11.37
CA ILE A 19 5.41 2.98 -10.13
C ILE A 19 5.67 1.50 -10.45
N ALA A 20 4.88 0.89 -11.34
CA ALA A 20 5.06 -0.50 -11.76
C ALA A 20 6.42 -0.75 -12.41
N SER A 21 6.99 0.23 -13.13
CA SER A 21 8.33 0.08 -13.72
C SER A 21 9.44 -0.09 -12.68
N TYR A 22 9.22 0.24 -11.40
CA TYR A 22 10.17 -0.05 -10.30
C TYR A 22 10.14 -1.52 -9.83
N LEU A 23 9.29 -2.38 -10.42
CA LEU A 23 9.39 -3.83 -10.23
C LEU A 23 10.70 -4.39 -10.80
N ASP A 24 11.20 -3.80 -11.88
CA ASP A 24 12.50 -4.11 -12.47
C ASP A 24 13.16 -2.83 -12.99
N ARG A 25 14.04 -2.21 -12.20
CA ARG A 25 14.71 -0.98 -12.61
C ARG A 25 16.09 -0.85 -12.01
N TYR A 26 17.01 -0.29 -12.78
CA TYR A 26 18.39 -0.03 -12.35
C TYR A 26 19.14 -1.28 -11.87
N GLY A 27 18.81 -2.45 -12.43
CA GLY A 27 19.39 -3.74 -12.04
C GLY A 27 18.97 -4.21 -10.65
N ILE A 28 17.90 -3.64 -10.07
CA ILE A 28 17.27 -4.10 -8.83
C ILE A 28 15.85 -4.55 -9.12
N ARG A 29 15.51 -5.74 -8.65
CA ARG A 29 14.20 -6.37 -8.72
C ARG A 29 13.47 -6.16 -7.41
N THR A 30 12.23 -5.69 -7.47
CA THR A 30 11.33 -5.71 -6.32
C THR A 30 10.30 -6.83 -6.49
N ASP A 31 9.95 -7.50 -5.40
CA ASP A 31 8.98 -8.60 -5.40
C ASP A 31 7.58 -8.05 -5.65
N ASN A 32 7.26 -6.98 -4.93
CA ASN A 32 6.00 -6.26 -5.04
C ASN A 32 6.17 -4.79 -4.66
N ILE A 33 5.21 -4.01 -5.14
CA ILE A 33 4.98 -2.62 -4.77
C ILE A 33 3.54 -2.52 -4.28
N ARG A 34 3.34 -1.96 -3.08
CA ARG A 34 2.01 -1.72 -2.50
C ARG A 34 1.72 -0.25 -2.43
N ILE A 35 0.61 0.18 -3.01
CA ILE A 35 0.04 1.50 -2.82
C ILE A 35 -1.03 1.37 -1.75
N ILE A 36 -0.83 2.08 -0.65
CA ILE A 36 -1.69 2.02 0.52
C ILE A 36 -2.31 3.40 0.67
N ASN A 37 -3.63 3.46 0.69
CA ASN A 37 -4.37 4.66 0.96
C ASN A 37 -5.14 4.46 2.28
N ASN A 38 -5.09 5.45 3.16
CA ASN A 38 -5.89 5.53 4.39
C ASN A 38 -6.82 6.72 4.23
N GLU A 39 -8.12 6.48 4.36
CA GLU A 39 -9.11 7.54 4.44
C GLU A 39 -9.79 7.50 5.81
N LYS A 40 -9.82 8.67 6.44
CA LYS A 40 -10.60 8.90 7.65
C LYS A 40 -11.90 9.60 7.29
N ILE A 41 -12.94 9.37 8.09
CA ILE A 41 -14.23 10.06 7.93
C ILE A 41 -14.10 11.60 7.99
N THR A 42 -13.03 12.11 8.60
CA THR A 42 -12.70 13.54 8.63
C THR A 42 -12.22 14.11 7.28
N GLY A 43 -12.12 13.27 6.23
CA GLY A 43 -11.68 13.66 4.89
C GLY A 43 -10.16 13.81 4.73
N ILE A 44 -9.38 13.52 5.78
CA ILE A 44 -7.90 13.55 5.71
C ILE A 44 -7.42 12.20 5.22
N GLY A 45 -7.12 12.11 3.92
CA GLY A 45 -6.52 10.95 3.30
C GLY A 45 -4.99 10.98 3.36
N GLN A 46 -4.37 9.82 3.54
CA GLN A 46 -2.92 9.64 3.45
C GLN A 46 -2.59 8.49 2.49
N THR A 47 -1.54 8.66 1.69
CA THR A 47 -1.11 7.65 0.73
C THR A 47 0.36 7.29 0.92
N TRP A 48 0.65 6.01 0.85
CA TRP A 48 1.99 5.46 0.91
C TRP A 48 2.26 4.53 -0.26
N ILE A 49 3.53 4.45 -0.65
CA ILE A 49 4.05 3.45 -1.57
C ILE A 49 5.10 2.62 -0.81
N ALA A 50 4.87 1.33 -0.68
CA ALA A 50 5.81 0.36 -0.14
C ALA A 50 6.46 -0.43 -1.27
N LEU A 51 7.76 -0.71 -1.15
CA LEU A 51 8.50 -1.56 -2.07
C LEU A 51 9.15 -2.66 -1.25
N THR A 52 9.04 -3.90 -1.71
CA THR A 52 9.68 -5.06 -1.09
C THR A 52 10.79 -5.55 -2.01
N VAL A 53 12.04 -5.50 -1.57
CA VAL A 53 13.21 -5.95 -2.35
C VAL A 53 13.61 -7.34 -1.87
N SER A 54 13.62 -8.34 -2.76
CA SER A 54 14.15 -9.67 -2.43
C SER A 54 15.67 -9.68 -2.43
N ALA A 55 16.27 -10.16 -1.34
CA ALA A 55 17.71 -10.39 -1.30
C ALA A 55 18.15 -11.44 -2.32
N ILE A 56 17.39 -12.55 -2.42
CA ILE A 56 17.71 -13.70 -3.28
C ILE A 56 17.69 -13.29 -4.75
N ALA A 57 16.62 -12.59 -5.18
CA ALA A 57 16.47 -12.16 -6.56
C ALA A 57 17.53 -11.13 -7.00
N ASN A 58 18.21 -10.49 -6.05
CA ASN A 58 19.21 -9.45 -6.26
C ASN A 58 20.60 -9.83 -5.77
N LEU A 59 20.86 -11.10 -5.42
CA LEU A 59 22.07 -11.49 -4.72
C LEU A 59 23.35 -11.03 -5.44
N ALA A 60 23.44 -11.29 -6.75
CA ALA A 60 24.58 -10.87 -7.56
C ALA A 60 24.77 -9.34 -7.56
N ALA A 61 23.67 -8.58 -7.67
CA ALA A 61 23.70 -7.13 -7.64
C ALA A 61 24.11 -6.59 -6.26
N LEU A 62 23.72 -7.26 -5.17
CA LEU A 62 24.10 -6.90 -3.81
C LEU A 62 25.57 -7.22 -3.53
N GLN A 63 26.05 -8.39 -3.94
CA GLN A 63 27.46 -8.80 -3.81
C GLN A 63 28.40 -7.88 -4.59
N ALA A 64 28.00 -7.43 -5.77
CA ALA A 64 28.77 -6.47 -6.56
C ALA A 64 28.92 -5.09 -5.87
N ARG A 65 28.03 -4.75 -4.92
CA ARG A 65 28.11 -3.49 -4.17
C ARG A 65 28.97 -3.62 -2.92
N ALA A 66 28.83 -4.73 -2.17
CA ALA A 66 29.69 -5.03 -1.03
C ALA A 66 29.56 -6.49 -0.58
N ALA A 67 30.62 -7.03 0.02
CA ALA A 67 30.66 -8.38 0.57
C ALA A 67 29.61 -8.62 1.69
N HIS A 68 29.21 -7.58 2.42
CA HIS A 68 28.23 -7.67 3.50
C HIS A 68 26.76 -7.66 3.02
N ILE A 69 26.49 -7.67 1.71
CA ILE A 69 25.14 -7.72 1.11
C ILE A 69 24.25 -6.57 1.61
N PRO A 70 24.41 -5.33 1.10
CA PRO A 70 23.78 -4.12 1.63
C PRO A 70 22.29 -4.00 1.23
N LEU A 71 21.44 -4.93 1.69
CA LEU A 71 20.02 -4.99 1.32
C LEU A 71 19.24 -3.74 1.75
N ASP A 72 19.37 -3.35 3.02
CA ASP A 72 18.64 -2.20 3.58
C ASP A 72 19.02 -0.90 2.86
N GLN A 73 20.33 -0.65 2.73
CA GLN A 73 20.84 0.52 2.02
C GLN A 73 20.40 0.53 0.55
N THR A 74 20.44 -0.62 -0.14
CA THR A 74 19.98 -0.73 -1.53
C THR A 74 18.48 -0.43 -1.64
N THR A 75 17.68 -0.96 -0.72
CA THR A 75 16.23 -0.72 -0.66
C THR A 75 15.92 0.76 -0.42
N HIS A 76 16.65 1.40 0.50
CA HIS A 76 16.54 2.85 0.75
C HIS A 76 16.89 3.69 -0.48
N VAL A 77 17.94 3.31 -1.23
CA VAL A 77 18.31 4.02 -2.47
C VAL A 77 17.22 3.89 -3.53
N VAL A 78 16.64 2.69 -3.71
CA VAL A 78 15.53 2.48 -4.66
C VAL A 78 14.31 3.30 -4.26
N ALA A 79 13.94 3.30 -2.98
CA ALA A 79 12.82 4.09 -2.48
C ALA A 79 13.05 5.60 -2.67
N ARG A 80 14.27 6.09 -2.41
CA ARG A 80 14.62 7.50 -2.65
C ARG A 80 14.52 7.87 -4.13
N ARG A 81 15.03 7.03 -5.04
CA ARG A 81 14.92 7.26 -6.49
C ARG A 81 13.47 7.33 -6.97
N LEU A 82 12.59 6.45 -6.46
CA LEU A 82 11.16 6.54 -6.77
C LEU A 82 10.55 7.83 -6.22
N ALA A 83 10.90 8.21 -4.99
CA ALA A 83 10.43 9.47 -4.40
C ALA A 83 10.86 10.69 -5.23
N ASP A 84 12.13 10.72 -5.69
CA ASP A 84 12.69 11.78 -6.52
C ASP A 84 11.99 11.83 -7.88
N HIS A 85 11.79 10.70 -8.56
CA HIS A 85 11.04 10.65 -9.83
C HIS A 85 9.60 11.14 -9.68
N LEU A 86 8.91 10.75 -8.60
CA LEU A 86 7.57 11.25 -8.32
C LEU A 86 7.59 12.76 -8.03
N HIS A 87 8.64 13.24 -7.36
CA HIS A 87 8.82 14.66 -7.09
C HIS A 87 9.03 15.47 -8.37
N GLU A 88 9.86 14.99 -9.29
CA GLU A 88 10.07 15.55 -10.63
C GLU A 88 8.76 15.60 -11.43
N LEU A 89 7.93 14.56 -11.30
CA LEU A 89 6.59 14.56 -11.89
C LEU A 89 5.63 15.53 -11.21
N GLY A 90 6.00 16.16 -10.09
CA GLY A 90 5.24 17.20 -9.38
C GLY A 90 4.45 16.72 -8.17
N TRP A 91 4.80 15.57 -7.59
CA TRP A 91 4.23 15.08 -6.33
C TRP A 91 5.05 15.56 -5.13
N THR A 92 4.40 15.70 -3.97
CA THR A 92 5.14 15.86 -2.71
C THR A 92 5.42 14.47 -2.16
N THR A 93 6.69 14.12 -2.05
CA THR A 93 7.11 12.79 -1.59
C THR A 93 8.11 12.90 -0.45
N ARG A 94 8.09 11.92 0.44
CA ARG A 94 9.13 11.74 1.46
C ARG A 94 9.27 10.28 1.82
N VAL A 95 10.49 9.83 2.09
CA VAL A 95 10.70 8.52 2.70
C VAL A 95 10.05 8.53 4.09
N ALA A 96 9.18 7.56 4.35
CA ALA A 96 8.42 7.47 5.59
C ALA A 96 9.35 7.12 6.75
N ARG A 97 9.23 7.83 7.87
CA ARG A 97 9.88 7.48 9.14
C ARG A 97 8.98 6.48 9.90
N PRO A 98 9.49 5.78 10.93
CA PRO A 98 8.68 4.82 11.69
C PRO A 98 7.33 5.35 12.19
N GLY A 99 7.28 6.60 12.66
CA GLY A 99 6.04 7.25 13.10
C GLY A 99 5.07 7.65 11.98
N ASP A 100 5.51 7.57 10.73
CA ASP A 100 4.70 7.93 9.55
C ASP A 100 4.07 6.70 8.88
N LEU A 101 4.35 5.50 9.36
CA LEU A 101 3.84 4.27 8.76
C LEU A 101 2.32 4.18 8.96
N PRO A 102 1.57 3.60 8.01
CA PRO A 102 0.15 3.37 8.19
C PRO A 102 -0.05 2.47 9.41
N GLN A 103 -0.74 2.98 10.42
CA GLN A 103 -1.01 2.26 11.66
C GLN A 103 -2.19 1.31 11.42
N PHE A 104 -1.91 0.18 10.75
CA PHE A 104 -2.85 -0.92 10.65
C PHE A 104 -3.01 -1.55 12.02
N GLY A 105 -4.03 -1.13 12.75
CA GLY A 105 -4.43 -1.86 13.92
C GLY A 105 -3.43 -1.89 15.07
N ALA A 106 -2.63 -0.84 15.27
CA ALA A 106 -1.69 -0.77 16.40
C ALA A 106 -2.40 -1.17 17.72
N GLY A 107 -1.80 -2.13 18.44
CA GLY A 107 -2.34 -2.71 19.68
C GLY A 107 -2.49 -4.23 19.66
N THR A 108 -2.86 -4.81 20.80
CA THR A 108 -3.22 -6.23 20.92
C THR A 108 -4.66 -6.44 20.49
N GLY A 109 -4.94 -7.50 19.72
CA GLY A 109 -6.28 -7.86 19.29
C GLY A 109 -6.44 -9.38 19.16
N ARG A 110 -7.67 -9.86 19.31
CA ARG A 110 -7.99 -11.27 19.11
C ARG A 110 -8.56 -11.47 17.71
N GLU A 111 -7.93 -12.33 16.94
CA GLU A 111 -8.45 -12.73 15.63
C GLU A 111 -9.71 -13.59 15.78
N THR A 112 -10.70 -13.31 14.95
CA THR A 112 -11.91 -14.12 14.77
C THR A 112 -12.13 -14.32 13.27
N TRP A 113 -13.04 -15.23 12.91
CA TRP A 113 -13.35 -15.52 11.51
C TRP A 113 -13.74 -14.28 10.66
N ARG A 114 -14.28 -13.24 11.30
CA ARG A 114 -14.84 -12.07 10.60
C ARG A 114 -13.98 -10.81 10.75
N ALA A 115 -13.18 -10.72 11.82
CA ALA A 115 -12.46 -9.51 12.17
C ALA A 115 -11.39 -9.76 13.23
N VAL A 116 -10.43 -8.85 13.31
CA VAL A 116 -9.62 -8.67 14.52
C VAL A 116 -10.40 -7.80 15.50
N VAL A 117 -10.69 -8.34 16.68
CA VAL A 117 -11.41 -7.67 17.76
C VAL A 117 -10.40 -6.99 18.68
N ARG A 118 -10.58 -5.70 18.93
CA ARG A 118 -9.72 -4.87 19.77
C ARG A 118 -10.54 -4.15 20.84
N ASN A 119 -9.84 -3.63 21.85
CA ASN A 119 -10.42 -2.85 22.94
C ASN A 119 -11.68 -3.54 23.53
N ASP A 120 -11.57 -4.82 23.87
CA ASP A 120 -12.66 -5.62 24.48
C ASP A 120 -13.98 -5.62 23.70
N GLY A 121 -13.93 -5.48 22.37
CA GLY A 121 -15.11 -5.61 21.51
C GLY A 121 -15.82 -4.31 21.15
N VAL A 122 -15.14 -3.16 21.26
CA VAL A 122 -15.67 -1.88 20.75
C VAL A 122 -14.97 -1.38 19.48
N ASP A 123 -13.94 -2.09 19.02
CA ASP A 123 -13.15 -1.72 17.84
C ASP A 123 -12.82 -2.97 17.03
N TYR A 124 -13.26 -3.00 15.78
CA TYR A 124 -13.14 -4.16 14.90
C TYR A 124 -12.41 -3.77 13.62
N LEU A 125 -11.48 -4.62 13.19
CA LEU A 125 -10.86 -4.53 11.88
C LEU A 125 -11.29 -5.70 11.02
N ALA A 126 -11.99 -5.42 9.91
CA ALA A 126 -12.30 -6.43 8.91
C ALA A 126 -11.58 -6.14 7.60
N ALA A 127 -10.89 -7.16 7.08
CA ALA A 127 -10.22 -7.13 5.81
C ALA A 127 -11.02 -7.89 4.77
N TYR A 128 -11.11 -7.33 3.57
CA TYR A 128 -11.81 -7.91 2.42
C TYR A 128 -10.89 -7.86 1.21
N ARG A 129 -10.85 -8.95 0.45
CA ARG A 129 -10.25 -8.93 -0.88
C ARG A 129 -11.17 -8.15 -1.82
N ILE A 130 -10.57 -7.43 -2.75
CA ILE A 130 -11.25 -6.79 -3.86
C ILE A 130 -10.86 -7.55 -5.12
N ASP A 131 -11.85 -8.00 -5.87
CA ASP A 131 -11.60 -8.66 -7.15
C ASP A 131 -11.23 -7.61 -8.21
N ILE A 132 -10.25 -7.92 -9.05
CA ILE A 132 -9.73 -7.00 -10.07
C ILE A 132 -10.52 -7.22 -11.36
N THR A 133 -11.57 -6.42 -11.54
CA THR A 133 -12.46 -6.42 -12.70
C THR A 133 -12.59 -5.00 -13.26
N ASP A 134 -13.31 -4.84 -14.37
CA ASP A 134 -13.60 -3.52 -14.95
C ASP A 134 -14.47 -2.63 -14.03
N GLU A 135 -15.12 -3.23 -13.02
CA GLU A 135 -15.98 -2.56 -12.04
C GLU A 135 -15.19 -1.99 -10.85
N LEU A 136 -13.86 -2.17 -10.83
CA LEU A 136 -12.98 -1.71 -9.75
C LEU A 136 -13.15 -0.21 -9.38
N PRO A 137 -13.33 0.73 -10.34
CA PRO A 137 -13.59 2.13 -10.01
C PRO A 137 -14.87 2.34 -9.19
N ASP A 138 -15.92 1.55 -9.46
CA ASP A 138 -17.19 1.60 -8.73
C ASP A 138 -17.04 1.01 -7.34
N VAL A 139 -16.32 -0.10 -7.20
CA VAL A 139 -15.98 -0.70 -5.90
C VAL A 139 -15.18 0.30 -5.04
N PHE A 140 -14.19 0.99 -5.60
CA PHE A 140 -13.49 2.05 -4.86
C PHE A 140 -14.40 3.20 -4.47
N THR A 141 -15.36 3.58 -5.31
CA THR A 141 -16.35 4.62 -4.96
C THR A 141 -17.26 4.17 -3.81
N GLN A 142 -17.68 2.91 -3.80
CA GLN A 142 -18.45 2.32 -2.70
C GLN A 142 -17.64 2.26 -1.40
N ILE A 143 -16.36 1.87 -1.47
CA ILE A 143 -15.45 1.86 -0.31
C ILE A 143 -15.31 3.26 0.29
N ARG A 144 -15.05 4.28 -0.53
CA ARG A 144 -14.92 5.68 -0.09
C ARG A 144 -16.21 6.23 0.53
N SER A 145 -17.36 5.77 0.04
CA SER A 145 -18.67 6.21 0.51
C SER A 145 -19.17 5.40 1.72
N HIS A 146 -18.44 4.36 2.14
CA HIS A 146 -18.86 3.49 3.23
C HIS A 146 -18.71 4.21 4.58
N PRO A 147 -19.77 4.27 5.43
CA PRO A 147 -19.77 5.09 6.64
C PRO A 147 -18.98 4.43 7.77
N VAL A 148 -17.65 4.47 7.67
CA VAL A 148 -16.71 3.95 8.68
C VAL A 148 -15.77 5.04 9.14
N ALA A 149 -15.26 4.91 10.37
CA ALA A 149 -14.36 5.92 10.94
C ALA A 149 -13.04 6.02 10.17
N GLU A 150 -12.54 4.88 9.71
CA GLU A 150 -11.26 4.76 9.00
C GLU A 150 -11.32 3.55 8.05
N SER A 151 -10.84 3.75 6.83
CA SER A 151 -10.68 2.71 5.82
C SER A 151 -9.26 2.72 5.29
N TRP A 152 -8.80 1.55 4.89
CA TRP A 152 -7.56 1.40 4.14
C TRP A 152 -7.84 0.68 2.85
N VAL A 153 -7.26 1.13 1.76
CA VAL A 153 -7.24 0.43 0.48
C VAL A 153 -5.79 0.13 0.13
N VAL A 154 -5.51 -1.12 -0.21
CA VAL A 154 -4.19 -1.56 -0.65
C VAL A 154 -4.32 -2.08 -2.07
N LEU A 155 -3.52 -1.52 -2.97
CA LEU A 155 -3.28 -2.06 -4.31
C LEU A 155 -1.85 -2.61 -4.34
N GLU A 156 -1.72 -3.90 -4.61
CA GLU A 156 -0.44 -4.57 -4.82
C GLU A 156 -0.19 -4.79 -6.31
N ILE A 157 0.98 -4.38 -6.76
CA ILE A 157 1.53 -4.71 -8.08
C ILE A 157 2.71 -5.63 -7.81
N ALA A 158 2.65 -6.87 -8.28
CA ALA A 158 3.70 -7.86 -8.08
C ALA A 158 4.20 -8.38 -9.42
N ARG A 159 5.39 -8.98 -9.41
CA ARG A 159 5.92 -9.64 -10.60
C ARG A 159 5.18 -10.95 -10.87
N ALA A 160 4.81 -11.17 -12.12
CA ALA A 160 4.29 -12.44 -12.61
C ALA A 160 5.29 -13.09 -13.58
N ALA A 161 5.03 -14.35 -13.99
CA ALA A 161 5.85 -15.02 -15.00
C ALA A 161 5.91 -14.23 -16.32
N THR A 162 4.81 -13.57 -16.69
CA THR A 162 4.73 -12.62 -17.81
C THR A 162 4.09 -11.32 -17.33
N GLY A 163 4.82 -10.21 -17.41
CA GLY A 163 4.34 -8.90 -16.96
C GLY A 163 4.18 -8.79 -15.44
N PHE A 164 3.02 -8.32 -14.99
CA PHE A 164 2.73 -8.04 -13.58
C PHE A 164 1.37 -8.62 -13.19
N SER A 165 1.22 -8.98 -11.92
CA SER A 165 -0.06 -9.30 -11.31
C SER A 165 -0.54 -8.13 -10.45
N LEU A 166 -1.86 -7.94 -10.41
CA LEU A 166 -2.52 -6.98 -9.53
C LEU A 166 -3.33 -7.70 -8.47
N GLY A 167 -3.28 -7.20 -7.24
CA GLY A 167 -4.16 -7.61 -6.16
C GLY A 167 -4.66 -6.38 -5.42
N ALA A 168 -5.89 -6.42 -4.91
CA ALA A 168 -6.42 -5.35 -4.09
C ALA A 168 -7.14 -5.89 -2.86
N ALA A 169 -7.09 -5.10 -1.79
CA ALA A 169 -7.78 -5.38 -0.55
C ALA A 169 -8.20 -4.08 0.13
N CYS A 170 -9.23 -4.16 0.96
CA CYS A 170 -9.64 -3.07 1.82
C CYS A 170 -9.76 -3.56 3.26
N VAL A 171 -9.43 -2.68 4.20
CA VAL A 171 -9.66 -2.88 5.63
C VAL A 171 -10.58 -1.79 6.13
N PHE A 172 -11.57 -2.16 6.92
CA PHE A 172 -12.42 -1.20 7.62
C PHE A 172 -12.25 -1.29 9.12
N ARG A 173 -12.21 -0.13 9.76
CA ARG A 173 -12.36 0.01 11.21
C ARG A 173 -13.80 0.33 11.56
N THR A 174 -14.46 -0.58 12.25
CA THR A 174 -15.88 -0.46 12.61
C THR A 174 -16.07 -0.50 14.12
N ALA A 175 -17.08 0.22 14.62
CA ALA A 175 -17.46 0.20 16.05
C ALA A 175 -18.30 -1.04 16.43
N ALA A 176 -18.88 -1.71 15.44
CA ALA A 176 -19.68 -2.91 15.61
C ALA A 176 -19.12 -4.08 14.79
N MET A 177 -19.46 -5.30 15.21
CA MET A 177 -19.02 -6.52 14.53
C MET A 177 -19.41 -6.50 13.04
N PRO A 178 -18.44 -6.54 12.10
CA PRO A 178 -18.70 -6.40 10.67
C PRO A 178 -19.40 -7.64 10.12
N ARG A 179 -20.32 -7.49 9.16
CA ARG A 179 -21.07 -8.59 8.53
C ARG A 179 -20.11 -9.62 7.89
N ARG A 180 -20.62 -10.83 7.62
CA ARG A 180 -19.80 -11.92 7.04
C ARG A 180 -19.30 -11.61 5.61
N ARG A 181 -20.05 -10.82 4.85
CA ARG A 181 -19.73 -10.43 3.47
C ARG A 181 -19.27 -8.98 3.43
N ALA A 182 -18.44 -8.67 2.42
CA ALA A 182 -18.08 -7.30 2.09
C ALA A 182 -19.33 -6.45 1.80
N PRO A 183 -19.28 -5.13 2.04
CA PRO A 183 -20.42 -4.25 1.84
C PRO A 183 -20.67 -3.85 0.36
N TRP A 184 -19.84 -4.31 -0.57
CA TRP A 184 -20.03 -4.18 -2.03
C TRP A 184 -20.39 -5.54 -2.67
N PRO A 185 -21.02 -5.55 -3.86
CA PRO A 185 -21.25 -6.78 -4.61
C PRO A 185 -19.91 -7.44 -4.98
N ALA A 186 -19.93 -8.78 -5.03
CA ALA A 186 -18.77 -9.59 -5.39
C ALA A 186 -18.62 -9.69 -6.91
#